data_AF-A0AAW8DHM1-F1
#
_entry.id   AF-A0AAW8DHM1-F1
#
_cell.length_a   1.000
_cell.length_b   1.000
_cell.length_c   1.000
_cell.angle_alpha   90.00
_cell.angle_beta   90.00
_cell.angle_gamma   90.00
#
_symmetry.space_group_name_H-M   'P 1'
#
loop_
_entity.id
_entity.type
_entity.pdbx_description
1 polymer ?
#
loop_
_entity_poly.entity_id
_entity_poly.type
_entity_poly.pdbx_seq_one_letter_code
_entity_poly.pdbx_strand_id
1 'polypeptide(L)'
;MNYGNHAATAPRGTRVVMTGAGGNIGRGLAPRLLAAGYQLTLSDLKPVDGLATEARFDAADVRTGGGLQAAMVDADILVHLPALHGIHVADHTETEFWDLNVNGTFRTLQAAVAAGVGKVVWLSSQAWHDSSDVYGFTKVIGEQLLDYHRRRHGISYVAVRPASLVPWTDWARDYGRGLLYERVDRNDVLDAIVLSTDYVAANDGGLVLDALHPDAVPAADLAEWKLDPIGTADRLFPGARTVVQRFGLDISAPPVKPSKLGWTETGYAPSRDFGAWINQVTGLSDDQVEARTSDY
;
A
#
# COMPACT_ATOMS: atom_id res chain seq x y z
N MET A 1 21.18 -2.05 10.60
CA MET A 1 19.73 -1.86 10.43
C MET A 1 19.15 -1.61 11.81
N ASN A 2 18.90 -0.34 12.15
CA ASN A 2 18.30 0.04 13.42
C ASN A 2 16.78 0.06 13.22
N TYR A 3 16.08 -0.93 13.76
CA TYR A 3 14.63 -0.86 13.90
C TYR A 3 14.35 0.13 15.03
N GLY A 4 13.91 1.34 14.66
CA GLY A 4 13.56 2.39 15.61
C GLY A 4 12.43 1.96 16.53
N ASN A 5 12.56 2.31 17.81
CA ASN A 5 11.53 2.16 18.83
C ASN A 5 10.20 2.78 18.35
N HIS A 6 9.21 1.96 18.01
CA HIS A 6 7.83 2.40 17.81
C HIS A 6 6.97 1.99 19.01
N ALA A 7 6.48 3.01 19.71
CA ALA A 7 5.55 2.87 20.83
C ALA A 7 4.12 2.70 20.31
N ALA A 8 3.72 1.44 20.14
CA ALA A 8 2.41 0.85 20.45
C ALA A 8 2.49 -0.62 20.01
N THR A 9 3.23 -1.44 20.76
CA THR A 9 3.31 -2.88 20.48
C THR A 9 1.91 -3.47 20.66
N ALA A 10 1.30 -3.97 19.58
CA ALA A 10 0.08 -4.75 19.68
C ALA A 10 0.23 -5.82 20.77
N PRO A 11 -0.84 -6.14 21.53
CA PRO A 11 -0.76 -7.17 22.55
C PRO A 11 -0.17 -8.45 21.95
N ARG A 12 0.94 -8.95 22.53
CA ARG A 12 1.58 -10.19 22.10
C ARG A 12 0.50 -11.27 21.93
N GLY A 13 0.43 -11.87 20.74
CA GLY A 13 -0.53 -12.93 20.44
C GLY A 13 -1.83 -12.47 19.77
N THR A 14 -1.95 -11.19 19.37
CA THR A 14 -3.04 -10.73 18.49
C THR A 14 -3.01 -11.51 17.16
N ARG A 15 -4.15 -12.05 16.75
CA ARG A 15 -4.29 -12.89 15.55
C ARG A 15 -4.79 -12.07 14.37
N VAL A 16 -4.04 -12.10 13.29
CA VAL A 16 -4.37 -11.41 12.03
C VAL A 16 -4.66 -12.44 10.97
N VAL A 17 -5.83 -12.34 10.34
CA VAL A 17 -6.12 -13.04 9.09
C VAL A 17 -5.80 -12.11 7.92
N MET A 18 -5.00 -12.57 6.98
CA MET A 18 -4.63 -11.82 5.78
C MET A 18 -5.16 -12.51 4.54
N THR A 19 -6.15 -11.90 3.87
CA THR A 19 -6.62 -12.35 2.56
C THR A 19 -5.75 -11.75 1.44
N GLY A 20 -5.55 -12.49 0.35
CA GLY A 20 -4.63 -12.10 -0.72
C GLY A 20 -3.15 -12.28 -0.33
N ALA A 21 -2.88 -13.25 0.55
CA ALA A 21 -1.55 -13.49 1.11
C ALA A 21 -0.50 -13.89 0.06
N GLY A 22 -0.92 -14.51 -1.04
CA GLY A 22 -0.05 -14.95 -2.13
C GLY A 22 0.34 -13.85 -3.11
N GLY A 23 -0.37 -12.71 -3.06
CA GLY A 23 -0.08 -11.54 -3.89
C GLY A 23 1.19 -10.81 -3.46
N ASN A 24 1.62 -9.86 -4.30
CA ASN A 24 2.88 -9.14 -4.09
C ASN A 24 2.96 -8.44 -2.72
N ILE A 25 1.90 -7.75 -2.31
CA ILE A 25 1.84 -7.08 -1.00
C ILE A 25 1.77 -8.10 0.14
N GLY A 26 0.95 -9.15 0.01
CA GLY A 26 0.83 -10.20 1.01
C GLY A 26 2.16 -10.88 1.34
N ARG A 27 2.94 -11.25 0.31
CA ARG A 27 4.26 -11.86 0.47
C ARG A 27 5.28 -10.96 1.19
N GLY A 28 5.23 -9.65 0.94
CA GLY A 28 6.09 -8.68 1.61
C GLY A 28 5.63 -8.33 3.02
N LEU A 29 4.32 -8.40 3.28
CA LEU A 29 3.71 -8.00 4.54
C LEU A 29 3.79 -9.09 5.61
N ALA A 30 3.59 -10.37 5.23
CA ALA A 30 3.63 -11.50 6.15
C ALA A 30 4.87 -11.51 7.08
N PRO A 31 6.12 -11.46 6.58
CA PRO A 31 7.29 -11.47 7.46
C PRO A 31 7.35 -10.25 8.38
N ARG A 32 6.80 -9.09 7.97
CA ARG A 32 6.79 -7.88 8.79
C ARG A 32 5.80 -7.99 9.95
N LEU A 33 4.59 -8.51 9.69
CA LEU A 33 3.60 -8.74 10.74
C LEU A 33 4.07 -9.82 11.73
N LEU A 34 4.70 -10.90 11.25
CA LEU A 34 5.32 -11.91 12.12
C LEU A 34 6.42 -11.29 12.99
N ALA A 35 7.32 -10.49 12.40
CA ALA A 35 8.38 -9.79 13.13
C ALA A 35 7.83 -8.76 14.15
N ALA A 36 6.67 -8.16 13.87
CA ALA A 36 5.95 -7.28 14.79
C ALA A 36 5.23 -8.05 15.93
N GLY A 37 5.22 -9.39 15.90
CA GLY A 37 4.70 -10.24 16.97
C GLY A 37 3.23 -10.67 16.80
N TYR A 38 2.65 -10.47 15.62
CA TYR A 38 1.33 -10.97 15.28
C TYR A 38 1.36 -12.47 14.97
N GLN A 39 0.27 -13.16 15.29
CA GLN A 39 0.03 -14.53 14.80
C GLN A 39 -0.77 -14.46 13.51
N LEU A 40 -0.27 -15.10 12.44
CA LEU A 40 -0.89 -14.97 11.13
C LEU A 40 -1.69 -16.22 10.73
N THR A 41 -2.87 -15.96 10.17
CA THR A 41 -3.56 -16.86 9.25
C THR A 41 -3.49 -16.26 7.84
N LEU A 42 -2.71 -16.89 6.97
CA LEU A 42 -2.60 -16.52 5.56
C LEU A 42 -3.77 -17.15 4.80
N SER A 43 -4.45 -16.36 3.97
CA SER A 43 -5.56 -16.84 3.17
C SER A 43 -5.45 -16.39 1.72
N ASP A 44 -5.53 -17.37 0.82
CA ASP A 44 -5.51 -17.20 -0.63
C ASP A 44 -6.09 -18.47 -1.30
N LEU A 45 -6.13 -18.51 -2.63
CA LEU A 45 -6.59 -19.70 -3.38
C LEU A 45 -5.62 -20.88 -3.23
N LYS A 46 -4.33 -20.61 -3.06
CA LYS A 46 -3.26 -21.59 -2.95
C LYS A 46 -2.30 -21.21 -1.82
N PRO A 47 -1.63 -22.19 -1.19
CA PRO A 47 -0.61 -21.92 -0.18
C PRO A 47 0.46 -20.94 -0.68
N VAL A 48 0.96 -20.12 0.24
CA VAL A 48 2.04 -19.17 -0.05
C VAL A 48 3.38 -19.84 0.22
N ASP A 49 4.16 -20.05 -0.84
CA ASP A 49 5.48 -20.69 -0.75
C ASP A 49 6.40 -19.91 0.21
N GLY A 50 7.10 -20.64 1.08
CA GLY A 50 8.11 -20.08 1.98
C GLY A 50 7.58 -19.41 3.25
N LEU A 51 6.25 -19.31 3.44
CA LEU A 51 5.65 -18.67 4.64
C LEU A 51 4.78 -19.61 5.48
N ALA A 52 4.41 -20.77 4.95
CA ALA A 52 3.46 -21.69 5.60
C ALA A 52 3.99 -22.37 6.89
N THR A 53 5.30 -22.32 7.17
CA THR A 53 5.86 -22.91 8.39
C THR A 53 5.75 -22.00 9.61
N GLU A 54 5.58 -20.70 9.40
CA GLU A 54 5.54 -19.69 10.46
C GLU A 54 4.12 -19.13 10.69
N ALA A 55 3.18 -19.47 9.80
CA ALA A 55 1.80 -19.01 9.83
C ALA A 55 0.84 -20.13 9.42
N ARG A 56 -0.37 -20.13 10.01
CA ARG A 56 -1.47 -20.98 9.55
C ARG A 56 -1.85 -20.57 8.13
N PHE A 57 -2.23 -21.53 7.28
CA PHE A 57 -2.79 -21.24 5.96
C PHE A 57 -4.19 -21.82 5.84
N ASP A 58 -5.14 -21.01 5.39
CA ASP A 58 -6.50 -21.45 5.05
C ASP A 58 -6.90 -20.98 3.66
N ALA A 59 -7.25 -21.92 2.79
CA ALA A 59 -7.68 -21.61 1.45
C ALA A 59 -9.05 -20.91 1.46
N ALA A 60 -9.16 -19.78 0.77
CA ALA A 60 -10.43 -19.09 0.57
C ALA A 60 -10.47 -18.37 -0.78
N ASP A 61 -11.66 -18.30 -1.38
CA ASP A 61 -11.93 -17.47 -2.56
C ASP A 61 -12.91 -16.36 -2.20
N VAL A 62 -12.41 -15.12 -2.18
CA VAL A 62 -13.24 -13.93 -1.86
C VAL A 62 -14.39 -13.75 -2.85
N ARG A 63 -14.24 -14.20 -4.12
CA ARG A 63 -15.26 -14.07 -5.16
C ARG A 63 -16.44 -15.01 -4.94
N THR A 64 -16.23 -16.14 -4.26
CA THR A 64 -17.30 -17.11 -3.96
C THR A 64 -17.73 -17.05 -2.49
N GLY A 65 -16.86 -16.54 -1.61
CA GLY A 65 -17.03 -16.58 -0.16
C GLY A 65 -16.60 -17.91 0.47
N GLY A 66 -16.28 -18.92 -0.33
CA GLY A 66 -15.85 -20.23 0.16
C GLY A 66 -14.57 -20.12 0.98
N GLY A 67 -14.57 -20.71 2.18
CA GLY A 67 -13.41 -20.75 3.07
C GLY A 67 -13.22 -19.51 3.97
N LEU A 68 -13.89 -18.38 3.69
CA LEU A 68 -13.65 -17.12 4.43
C LEU A 68 -13.94 -17.24 5.93
N GLN A 69 -15.05 -17.88 6.31
CA GLN A 69 -15.38 -18.05 7.73
C GLN A 69 -14.34 -18.91 8.46
N ALA A 70 -13.85 -19.97 7.82
CA ALA A 70 -12.83 -20.85 8.41
C ALA A 70 -11.49 -20.11 8.59
N ALA A 71 -11.10 -19.30 7.60
CA ALA A 71 -9.91 -18.46 7.65
C ALA A 71 -9.97 -17.40 8.76
N MET A 72 -11.17 -16.97 9.14
CA MET A 72 -11.39 -15.92 10.16
C MET A 72 -11.60 -16.47 11.58
N VAL A 73 -11.57 -17.79 11.77
CA VAL A 73 -11.70 -18.41 13.10
C VAL A 73 -10.62 -17.86 14.02
N ASP A 74 -11.05 -17.35 15.18
CA ASP A 74 -10.24 -16.72 16.22
C ASP A 74 -9.50 -15.44 15.80
N ALA A 75 -9.65 -14.93 14.58
CA ALA A 75 -8.98 -13.71 14.17
C ALA A 75 -9.47 -12.48 14.95
N ASP A 76 -8.55 -11.60 15.32
CA ASP A 76 -8.88 -10.31 15.95
C ASP A 76 -8.95 -9.19 14.89
N ILE A 77 -8.12 -9.30 13.85
CA ILE A 77 -7.96 -8.30 12.79
C ILE A 77 -7.97 -8.99 11.42
N LEU A 78 -8.72 -8.41 10.48
CA LEU A 78 -8.65 -8.74 9.05
C LEU A 78 -7.76 -7.74 8.31
N VAL A 79 -6.76 -8.22 7.59
CA VAL A 79 -6.05 -7.47 6.55
C VAL A 79 -6.55 -7.95 5.18
N HIS A 80 -7.17 -7.08 4.39
CA HIS A 80 -7.75 -7.40 3.09
C HIS A 80 -7.00 -6.72 1.94
N LEU A 81 -6.37 -7.54 1.10
CA LEU A 81 -5.51 -7.14 -0.01
C LEU A 81 -6.00 -7.47 -1.44
N PRO A 82 -6.91 -8.45 -1.69
CA PRO A 82 -7.30 -8.80 -3.06
C PRO A 82 -7.93 -7.64 -3.83
N ALA A 83 -7.40 -7.36 -5.03
CA ALA A 83 -8.03 -6.48 -6.01
C ALA A 83 -7.42 -6.70 -7.41
N LEU A 84 -8.22 -6.50 -8.45
CA LEU A 84 -7.71 -6.13 -9.77
C LEU A 84 -7.32 -4.65 -9.74
N HIS A 85 -6.18 -4.31 -10.33
CA HIS A 85 -5.62 -2.96 -10.39
C HIS A 85 -5.88 -2.33 -11.76
N GLY A 86 -5.76 -1.00 -11.89
CA GLY A 86 -5.82 -0.28 -13.17
C GLY A 86 -4.97 -0.88 -14.32
N ILE A 87 -3.81 -1.51 -14.02
CA ILE A 87 -3.00 -2.18 -15.05
C ILE A 87 -3.68 -3.41 -15.67
N HIS A 88 -4.71 -3.96 -15.01
CA HIS A 88 -5.48 -5.11 -15.47
C HIS A 88 -6.71 -4.74 -16.30
N VAL A 89 -6.98 -3.44 -16.51
CA VAL A 89 -8.18 -2.98 -17.24
C VAL A 89 -8.21 -3.47 -18.69
N ALA A 90 -7.05 -3.67 -19.31
CA ALA A 90 -6.98 -4.21 -20.67
C ALA A 90 -7.29 -5.71 -20.76
N ASP A 91 -7.07 -6.46 -19.68
CA ASP A 91 -7.12 -7.93 -19.68
C ASP A 91 -8.35 -8.50 -18.96
N HIS A 92 -9.14 -7.64 -18.30
CA HIS A 92 -10.31 -8.04 -17.52
C HIS A 92 -11.51 -7.14 -17.80
N THR A 93 -12.69 -7.74 -17.76
CA THR A 93 -13.97 -7.04 -17.91
C THR A 93 -14.33 -6.26 -16.66
N GLU A 94 -15.14 -5.21 -16.81
CA GLU A 94 -15.66 -4.44 -15.67
C GLU A 94 -16.44 -5.32 -14.67
N THR A 95 -17.13 -6.35 -15.15
CA THR A 95 -17.81 -7.34 -14.31
C THR A 95 -16.82 -8.11 -13.43
N GLU A 96 -15.66 -8.51 -13.95
CA GLU A 96 -14.62 -9.17 -13.15
C GLU A 96 -14.02 -8.24 -12.10
N PHE A 97 -13.83 -6.96 -12.42
CA PHE A 97 -13.46 -5.93 -11.45
C PHE A 97 -14.52 -5.82 -10.35
N TRP A 98 -15.80 -5.74 -10.72
CA TRP A 98 -16.89 -5.67 -9.77
C TRP A 98 -16.95 -6.91 -8.88
N ASP A 99 -16.84 -8.10 -9.46
CA ASP A 99 -16.94 -9.37 -8.74
C ASP A 99 -15.82 -9.55 -7.73
N LEU A 100 -14.58 -9.18 -8.08
CA LEU A 100 -13.46 -9.27 -7.15
C LEU A 100 -13.44 -8.10 -6.16
N ASN A 101 -13.43 -6.85 -6.65
CA ASN A 101 -13.15 -5.68 -5.83
C ASN A 101 -14.36 -5.27 -4.98
N VAL A 102 -15.58 -5.45 -5.48
CA VAL A 102 -16.80 -5.03 -4.77
C VAL A 102 -17.46 -6.22 -4.09
N ASN A 103 -17.91 -7.22 -4.86
CA ASN A 103 -18.61 -8.36 -4.29
C ASN A 103 -17.67 -9.18 -3.38
N GLY A 104 -16.40 -9.34 -3.76
CA GLY A 104 -15.40 -10.02 -2.94
C GLY A 104 -15.09 -9.31 -1.63
N THR A 105 -14.91 -7.99 -1.65
CA THR A 105 -14.78 -7.19 -0.42
C THR A 105 -16.05 -7.30 0.44
N PHE A 106 -17.25 -7.19 -0.14
CA PHE A 106 -18.50 -7.31 0.62
C PHE A 106 -18.63 -8.67 1.32
N ARG A 107 -18.40 -9.77 0.61
CA ARG A 107 -18.43 -11.13 1.19
C ARG A 107 -17.41 -11.29 2.31
N THR A 108 -16.22 -10.72 2.14
CA THR A 108 -15.17 -10.76 3.17
C THR A 108 -15.58 -9.98 4.42
N LEU A 109 -16.14 -8.78 4.28
CA LEU A 109 -16.64 -8.01 5.41
C LEU A 109 -17.82 -8.71 6.11
N GLN A 110 -18.71 -9.36 5.37
CA GLN A 110 -19.79 -10.17 5.95
C GLN A 110 -19.25 -11.38 6.73
N ALA A 111 -18.23 -12.07 6.20
CA ALA A 111 -17.55 -13.15 6.91
C ALA A 111 -16.87 -12.66 8.20
N ALA A 112 -16.24 -11.48 8.15
CA ALA A 112 -15.61 -10.85 9.31
C ALA A 112 -16.64 -10.58 10.41
N VAL A 113 -17.79 -9.98 10.05
CA VAL A 113 -18.92 -9.77 10.97
C VAL A 113 -19.42 -11.08 11.56
N ALA A 114 -19.60 -12.12 10.73
CA ALA A 114 -20.09 -13.42 11.19
C ALA A 114 -19.12 -14.12 12.15
N ALA A 115 -17.81 -13.95 11.95
CA ALA A 115 -16.75 -14.49 12.80
C ALA A 115 -16.44 -13.61 14.03
N GLY A 116 -17.07 -12.44 14.17
CA GLY A 116 -16.82 -11.50 15.27
C GLY A 116 -15.52 -10.69 15.11
N VAL A 117 -14.92 -10.67 13.92
CA VAL A 117 -13.73 -9.87 13.60
C VAL A 117 -14.13 -8.41 13.46
N GLY A 118 -13.83 -7.61 14.48
CA GLY A 118 -14.24 -6.22 14.58
C GLY A 118 -13.27 -5.20 13.99
N LYS A 119 -12.07 -5.60 13.58
CA LYS A 119 -11.00 -4.69 13.14
C LYS A 119 -10.54 -5.03 11.72
N VAL A 120 -10.44 -4.04 10.85
CA VAL A 120 -10.12 -4.23 9.43
C VAL A 120 -9.05 -3.26 8.95
N VAL A 121 -8.02 -3.76 8.27
CA VAL A 121 -7.16 -2.96 7.41
C VAL A 121 -7.47 -3.35 5.96
N TRP A 122 -7.80 -2.38 5.13
CA TRP A 122 -8.18 -2.61 3.73
C TRP A 122 -7.30 -1.79 2.79
N LEU A 123 -6.75 -2.44 1.77
CA LEU A 123 -5.88 -1.79 0.79
C LEU A 123 -6.73 -1.07 -0.28
N SER A 124 -6.87 0.25 -0.12
CA SER A 124 -7.46 1.18 -1.07
C SER A 124 -6.46 1.58 -2.17
N SER A 125 -6.60 2.77 -2.76
CA SER A 125 -5.73 3.33 -3.80
C SER A 125 -5.97 4.83 -3.98
N GLN A 126 -4.94 5.59 -4.37
CA GLN A 126 -5.12 6.99 -4.83
C GLN A 126 -5.96 7.12 -6.10
N ALA A 127 -6.18 6.03 -6.85
CA ALA A 127 -7.16 6.00 -7.93
C ALA A 127 -8.60 6.33 -7.47
N TRP A 128 -8.87 6.39 -6.16
CA TRP A 128 -10.15 6.87 -5.62
C TRP A 128 -10.52 8.28 -6.13
N HIS A 129 -9.54 9.10 -6.50
CA HIS A 129 -9.75 10.44 -7.05
C HIS A 129 -10.31 10.43 -8.48
N ASP A 130 -10.04 9.38 -9.25
CA ASP A 130 -10.53 9.21 -10.61
C ASP A 130 -11.49 8.03 -10.68
N SER A 131 -12.77 8.31 -10.45
CA SER A 131 -13.83 7.30 -10.58
C SER A 131 -14.37 7.18 -12.01
N SER A 132 -13.67 7.72 -13.01
CA SER A 132 -14.05 7.53 -14.40
C SER A 132 -13.58 6.18 -14.95
N ASP A 133 -12.53 5.59 -14.36
CA ASP A 133 -12.10 4.22 -14.62
C ASP A 133 -12.73 3.22 -13.62
N VAL A 134 -12.90 1.96 -14.06
CA VAL A 134 -13.54 0.91 -13.25
C VAL A 134 -12.77 0.58 -11.97
N TYR A 135 -11.43 0.67 -12.00
CA TYR A 135 -10.61 0.38 -10.83
C TYR A 135 -10.81 1.43 -9.73
N GLY A 136 -10.64 2.71 -10.06
CA GLY A 136 -10.87 3.83 -9.15
C GLY A 136 -12.30 3.83 -8.62
N PHE A 137 -13.30 3.61 -9.50
CA PHE A 137 -14.70 3.49 -9.10
C PHE A 137 -14.93 2.36 -8.08
N THR A 138 -14.43 1.14 -8.33
CA THR A 138 -14.57 0.03 -7.36
C THR A 138 -13.87 0.30 -6.04
N LYS A 139 -12.77 1.08 -6.02
CA LYS A 139 -12.10 1.47 -4.77
C LYS A 139 -12.92 2.46 -3.95
N VAL A 140 -13.58 3.43 -4.59
CA VAL A 140 -14.55 4.32 -3.92
C VAL A 140 -15.68 3.50 -3.29
N ILE A 141 -16.25 2.55 -4.04
CA ILE A 141 -17.30 1.66 -3.51
C ILE A 141 -16.79 0.84 -2.32
N GLY A 142 -15.57 0.28 -2.39
CA GLY A 142 -14.95 -0.45 -1.30
C GLY A 142 -14.87 0.33 0.01
N GLU A 143 -14.52 1.62 -0.06
CA GLU A 143 -14.52 2.49 1.13
C GLU A 143 -15.94 2.77 1.66
N GLN A 144 -16.94 2.91 0.77
CA GLN A 144 -18.34 2.99 1.20
C GLN A 144 -18.81 1.70 1.87
N LEU A 145 -18.34 0.53 1.41
CA LEU A 145 -18.63 -0.74 2.07
C LEU A 145 -18.04 -0.77 3.48
N LEU A 146 -16.79 -0.34 3.69
CA LEU A 146 -16.19 -0.25 5.02
C LEU A 146 -17.02 0.64 5.95
N ASP A 147 -17.41 1.82 5.48
CA ASP A 147 -18.17 2.76 6.30
C ASP A 147 -19.60 2.28 6.59
N TYR A 148 -20.25 1.62 5.62
CA TYR A 148 -21.52 0.94 5.84
C TYR A 148 -21.38 -0.11 6.96
N HIS A 149 -20.38 -0.98 6.90
CA HIS A 149 -20.20 -2.02 7.91
C HIS A 149 -19.83 -1.43 9.27
N ARG A 150 -19.06 -0.34 9.33
CA ARG A 150 -18.78 0.37 10.58
C ARG A 150 -20.07 0.85 11.24
N ARG A 151 -20.91 1.56 10.48
CA ARG A 151 -22.19 2.11 10.99
C ARG A 151 -23.19 1.02 11.37
N ARG A 152 -23.26 -0.06 10.59
CA ARG A 152 -24.28 -1.10 10.75
C ARG A 152 -23.88 -2.22 11.70
N HIS A 153 -22.60 -2.58 11.74
CA HIS A 153 -22.08 -3.76 12.43
C HIS A 153 -20.99 -3.43 13.45
N GLY A 154 -20.57 -2.17 13.57
CA GLY A 154 -19.59 -1.74 14.57
C GLY A 154 -18.14 -2.12 14.24
N ILE A 155 -17.83 -2.52 12.99
CA ILE A 155 -16.43 -2.75 12.61
C ILE A 155 -15.65 -1.43 12.67
N SER A 156 -14.39 -1.50 13.05
CA SER A 156 -13.44 -0.40 12.92
C SER A 156 -12.48 -0.69 11.78
N TYR A 157 -12.06 0.35 11.06
CA TYR A 157 -11.20 0.17 9.90
C TYR A 157 -10.13 1.23 9.72
N VAL A 158 -9.06 0.84 9.04
CA VAL A 158 -8.13 1.74 8.35
C VAL A 158 -8.12 1.39 6.86
N ALA A 159 -8.46 2.35 6.01
CA ALA A 159 -8.34 2.22 4.56
C ALA A 159 -7.02 2.87 4.10
N VAL A 160 -6.10 2.08 3.53
CA VAL A 160 -4.76 2.54 3.13
C VAL A 160 -4.76 2.84 1.64
N ARG A 161 -4.49 4.08 1.23
CA ARG A 161 -4.51 4.54 -0.17
C ARG A 161 -3.08 4.78 -0.70
N PRO A 162 -2.40 3.75 -1.23
CA PRO A 162 -1.12 3.93 -1.89
C PRO A 162 -1.29 4.58 -3.27
N ALA A 163 -0.22 5.21 -3.77
CA ALA A 163 -0.17 5.77 -5.11
C ALA A 163 0.83 5.02 -6.02
N SER A 164 0.42 4.79 -7.27
CA SER A 164 1.22 4.12 -8.31
C SER A 164 2.00 2.89 -7.82
N LEU A 165 1.29 2.01 -7.09
CA LEU A 165 1.79 0.74 -6.55
C LEU A 165 1.77 -0.35 -7.65
N VAL A 166 2.54 -0.13 -8.70
CA VAL A 166 2.62 -1.00 -9.90
C VAL A 166 4.08 -1.33 -10.23
N PRO A 167 4.36 -2.44 -10.94
CA PRO A 167 5.70 -2.75 -11.41
C PRO A 167 6.30 -1.58 -12.22
N TRP A 168 7.61 -1.44 -12.15
CA TRP A 168 8.38 -0.52 -13.00
C TRP A 168 9.26 -1.32 -13.95
N THR A 169 9.57 -0.74 -15.12
CA THR A 169 10.38 -1.39 -16.16
C THR A 169 11.76 -0.78 -16.28
N ASP A 170 11.90 0.49 -15.92
CA ASP A 170 13.17 1.22 -15.82
C ASP A 170 13.31 1.79 -14.40
N TRP A 171 14.26 1.28 -13.62
CA TRP A 171 14.43 1.69 -12.23
C TRP A 171 14.77 3.19 -12.08
N ALA A 172 15.46 3.77 -13.05
CA ALA A 172 15.80 5.19 -12.99
C ALA A 172 14.63 6.04 -13.50
N ARG A 173 14.10 5.72 -14.68
CA ARG A 173 13.10 6.55 -15.36
C ARG A 173 11.68 6.36 -14.85
N ASP A 174 11.28 5.14 -14.47
CA ASP A 174 9.92 4.86 -14.00
C ASP A 174 9.84 4.95 -12.47
N TYR A 175 10.80 4.34 -11.78
CA TYR A 175 10.81 4.33 -10.32
C TYR A 175 11.38 5.62 -9.74
N GLY A 176 12.60 6.00 -10.10
CA GLY A 176 13.26 7.21 -9.60
C GLY A 176 12.46 8.48 -9.86
N ARG A 177 12.11 8.75 -11.12
CA ARG A 177 11.20 9.87 -11.46
C ARG A 177 9.84 9.72 -10.77
N GLY A 178 9.30 8.50 -10.69
CA GLY A 178 8.02 8.24 -10.05
C GLY A 178 7.98 8.74 -8.61
N LEU A 179 9.04 8.52 -7.84
CA LEU A 179 9.15 8.94 -6.42
C LEU A 179 9.06 10.47 -6.25
N LEU A 180 9.48 11.24 -7.25
CA LEU A 180 9.35 12.69 -7.22
C LEU A 180 7.90 13.16 -7.44
N TYR A 181 7.04 12.33 -8.05
CA TYR A 181 5.71 12.73 -8.48
C TYR A 181 4.56 12.04 -7.74
N GLU A 182 4.34 10.77 -8.03
CA GLU A 182 3.12 10.06 -7.61
C GLU A 182 3.41 8.68 -7.03
N ARG A 183 4.58 8.11 -7.28
CA ARG A 183 4.90 6.77 -6.80
C ARG A 183 5.30 6.83 -5.33
N VAL A 184 4.78 5.89 -4.56
CA VAL A 184 5.34 5.54 -3.25
C VAL A 184 6.15 4.24 -3.37
N ASP A 185 7.21 4.10 -2.57
CA ASP A 185 7.93 2.85 -2.49
C ASP A 185 7.05 1.74 -1.90
N ARG A 186 7.14 0.54 -2.46
CA ARG A 186 6.39 -0.64 -1.98
C ARG A 186 6.61 -0.88 -0.49
N ASN A 187 7.84 -0.75 0.01
CA ASN A 187 8.14 -1.00 1.41
C ASN A 187 7.59 0.08 2.34
N ASP A 188 7.46 1.32 1.87
CA ASP A 188 6.74 2.37 2.62
C ASP A 188 5.25 2.01 2.71
N VAL A 189 4.65 1.39 1.68
CA VAL A 189 3.26 0.89 1.77
C VAL A 189 3.14 -0.31 2.73
N LEU A 190 4.10 -1.21 2.74
CA LEU A 190 4.14 -2.31 3.72
C LEU A 190 4.23 -1.78 5.15
N ASP A 191 5.07 -0.76 5.39
CA ASP A 191 5.18 -0.09 6.69
C ASP A 191 3.87 0.61 7.06
N ALA A 192 3.20 1.26 6.11
CA ALA A 192 1.89 1.87 6.31
C ALA A 192 0.83 0.84 6.76
N ILE A 193 0.82 -0.37 6.19
CA ILE A 193 -0.13 -1.42 6.57
C ILE A 193 0.17 -1.98 7.96
N VAL A 194 1.44 -2.15 8.32
CA VAL A 194 1.83 -2.56 9.69
C VAL A 194 1.35 -1.52 10.71
N LEU A 195 1.66 -0.23 10.48
CA LEU A 195 1.21 0.87 11.34
C LEU A 195 -0.31 0.96 11.43
N SER A 196 -1.01 0.72 10.31
CA SER A 196 -2.48 0.67 10.28
C SER A 196 -3.04 -0.51 11.09
N THR A 197 -2.33 -1.64 11.12
CA THR A 197 -2.68 -2.82 11.91
C THR A 197 -2.52 -2.52 13.40
N ASP A 198 -1.40 -1.90 13.79
CA ASP A 198 -1.16 -1.45 15.17
C ASP A 198 -2.21 -0.42 15.62
N TYR A 199 -2.51 0.55 14.75
CA TYR A 199 -3.51 1.59 15.02
C TYR A 199 -4.90 0.98 15.23
N VAL A 200 -5.38 0.14 14.32
CA VAL A 200 -6.74 -0.41 14.40
C VAL A 200 -6.89 -1.42 15.56
N ALA A 201 -5.80 -2.08 15.97
CA ALA A 201 -5.79 -2.93 17.16
C ALA A 201 -6.11 -2.13 18.43
N ALA A 202 -5.61 -0.89 18.53
CA ALA A 202 -5.76 -0.04 19.71
C ALA A 202 -6.94 0.95 19.65
N ASN A 203 -7.51 1.20 18.46
CA ASN A 203 -8.48 2.27 18.24
C ASN A 203 -9.75 1.78 17.55
N ASP A 204 -10.87 2.42 17.86
CA ASP A 204 -12.14 2.23 17.19
C ASP A 204 -12.46 3.39 16.23
N GLY A 205 -13.28 3.12 15.22
CA GLY A 205 -13.72 4.11 14.23
C GLY A 205 -13.25 3.80 12.81
N GLY A 206 -13.39 4.78 11.92
CA GLY A 206 -12.92 4.69 10.54
C GLY A 206 -11.82 5.71 10.31
N LEU A 207 -10.69 5.27 9.78
CA LEU A 207 -9.58 6.11 9.37
C LEU A 207 -9.22 5.84 7.90
N VAL A 208 -8.78 6.87 7.20
CA VAL A 208 -8.15 6.76 5.89
C VAL A 208 -6.70 7.20 6.04
N LEU A 209 -5.78 6.42 5.48
CA LEU A 209 -4.35 6.72 5.42
C LEU A 209 -3.93 6.88 3.96
N ASP A 210 -3.47 8.08 3.57
CA ASP A 210 -2.83 8.29 2.28
C ASP A 210 -1.36 7.83 2.35
N ALA A 211 -1.08 6.62 1.88
CA ALA A 211 0.28 6.04 1.89
C ALA A 211 1.09 6.55 0.68
N LEU A 212 1.60 7.78 0.77
CA LEU A 212 2.28 8.49 -0.31
C LEU A 212 3.75 8.74 0.02
N HIS A 213 4.56 9.08 -0.98
CA HIS A 213 5.92 9.56 -0.78
C HIS A 213 5.94 10.88 0.04
N PRO A 214 7.03 11.21 0.77
CA PRO A 214 7.10 12.40 1.61
C PRO A 214 7.41 13.68 0.86
N ASP A 215 7.90 13.58 -0.38
CA ASP A 215 8.41 14.71 -1.13
C ASP A 215 7.28 15.69 -1.45
N ALA A 216 7.41 16.90 -0.92
CA ALA A 216 6.56 18.02 -1.25
C ALA A 216 7.46 19.16 -1.65
N VAL A 217 7.39 19.58 -2.92
CA VAL A 217 8.00 20.85 -3.34
C VAL A 217 7.25 21.97 -2.60
N PRO A 218 7.93 22.77 -1.76
CA PRO A 218 7.27 23.85 -1.05
C PRO A 218 6.60 24.81 -2.03
N ALA A 219 5.45 25.38 -1.63
CA ALA A 219 4.68 26.27 -2.51
C ALA A 219 5.51 27.47 -3.02
N ALA A 220 6.48 27.93 -2.23
CA ALA A 220 7.39 29.01 -2.60
C ALA A 220 8.33 28.62 -3.76
N ASP A 221 8.65 27.34 -3.90
CA ASP A 221 9.60 26.83 -4.90
C ASP A 221 8.91 26.46 -6.22
N LEU A 222 7.58 26.34 -6.26
CA LEU A 222 6.82 25.99 -7.46
C LEU A 222 6.96 27.03 -8.59
N ALA A 223 7.14 28.31 -8.25
CA ALA A 223 7.37 29.36 -9.24
C ALA A 223 8.77 29.25 -9.85
N GLU A 224 9.79 28.95 -9.03
CA GLU A 224 11.16 28.72 -9.48
C GLU A 224 11.27 27.45 -10.31
N TRP A 225 10.57 26.38 -9.93
CA TRP A 225 10.53 25.13 -10.69
C TRP A 225 10.08 25.34 -12.13
N LYS A 226 9.12 26.23 -12.39
CA LYS A 226 8.67 26.53 -13.76
C LYS A 226 9.73 27.24 -14.61
N LEU A 227 10.70 27.91 -13.98
CA LEU A 227 11.76 28.66 -14.65
C LEU A 227 13.02 27.81 -14.82
N ASP A 228 13.43 27.11 -13.75
CA ASP A 228 14.58 26.21 -13.73
C ASP A 228 14.24 24.92 -12.93
N PRO A 229 13.56 23.95 -13.56
CA PRO A 229 13.19 22.69 -12.90
C PRO A 229 14.41 21.95 -12.32
N ILE A 230 15.51 21.89 -13.08
CA ILE A 230 16.70 21.12 -12.71
C ILE A 230 17.44 21.82 -11.58
N GLY A 231 17.62 23.15 -11.64
CA GLY A 231 18.24 23.91 -10.55
C GLY A 231 17.42 23.88 -9.27
N THR A 232 16.10 24.00 -9.38
CA THR A 232 15.20 23.90 -8.21
C THR A 232 15.26 22.51 -7.60
N ALA A 233 15.19 21.46 -8.41
CA ALA A 233 15.30 20.08 -7.95
C ALA A 233 16.65 19.80 -7.28
N ASP A 234 17.76 20.29 -7.84
CA ASP A 234 19.11 20.08 -7.28
C ASP A 234 19.33 20.81 -5.96
N ARG A 235 18.67 21.95 -5.77
CA ARG A 235 18.66 22.67 -4.48
C ARG A 235 17.86 21.92 -3.41
N LEU A 236 16.70 21.37 -3.77
CA LEU A 236 15.82 20.65 -2.84
C LEU A 236 16.31 19.22 -2.55
N PHE A 237 16.91 18.58 -3.56
CA PHE A 237 17.42 17.22 -3.53
C PHE A 237 18.84 17.21 -4.11
N PRO A 238 19.86 17.45 -3.28
CA PRO A 238 21.25 17.53 -3.73
C PRO A 238 21.67 16.32 -4.59
N GLY A 239 22.14 16.58 -5.81
CA GLY A 239 22.50 15.53 -6.78
C GLY A 239 21.44 15.27 -7.85
N ALA A 240 20.26 15.88 -7.74
CA ALA A 240 19.20 15.75 -8.75
C ALA A 240 19.69 16.13 -10.15
N ARG A 241 20.51 17.20 -10.30
CA ARG A 241 21.02 17.60 -11.61
C ARG A 241 21.77 16.47 -12.31
N THR A 242 22.65 15.80 -11.58
CA THR A 242 23.47 14.70 -12.09
C THR A 242 22.60 13.55 -12.56
N VAL A 243 21.66 13.10 -11.74
CA VAL A 243 20.82 11.94 -12.09
C VAL A 243 19.81 12.27 -13.19
N VAL A 244 19.24 13.49 -13.19
CA VAL A 244 18.32 13.95 -14.23
C VAL A 244 19.03 13.97 -15.58
N GLN A 245 20.26 14.48 -15.64
CA GLN A 245 21.05 14.50 -16.87
C GLN A 245 21.51 13.11 -17.29
N ARG A 246 21.97 12.28 -16.34
CA ARG A 246 22.45 10.92 -16.62
C ARG A 246 21.36 10.03 -17.23
N PHE A 247 20.14 10.09 -16.69
CA PHE A 247 19.05 9.21 -17.10
C PHE A 247 18.03 9.86 -18.05
N GLY A 248 18.17 11.17 -18.30
CA GLY A 248 17.25 11.93 -19.16
C GLY A 248 15.85 12.03 -18.56
N LEU A 249 15.75 12.32 -17.26
CA LEU A 249 14.46 12.40 -16.57
C LEU A 249 13.71 13.67 -16.97
N ASP A 250 12.48 13.53 -17.47
CA ASP A 250 11.61 14.69 -17.66
C ASP A 250 10.99 15.11 -16.34
N ILE A 251 11.51 16.21 -15.79
CA ILE A 251 11.01 16.85 -14.56
C ILE A 251 10.46 18.25 -14.81
N SER A 252 10.10 18.57 -16.06
CA SER A 252 9.67 19.92 -16.46
C SER A 252 8.40 20.37 -15.73
N ALA A 253 7.49 19.44 -15.44
CA ALA A 253 6.30 19.71 -14.63
C ALA A 253 6.65 19.82 -13.14
N PRO A 254 6.10 20.79 -12.40
CA PRO A 254 6.26 20.82 -10.95
C PRO A 254 5.58 19.60 -10.31
N PRO A 255 6.24 18.95 -9.32
CA PRO A 255 5.63 17.89 -8.52
C PRO A 255 4.34 18.33 -7.83
N VAL A 256 3.41 17.38 -7.68
CA VAL A 256 2.17 17.60 -6.94
C VAL A 256 2.45 17.43 -5.46
N LYS A 257 1.90 18.32 -4.64
CA LYS A 257 1.99 18.18 -3.18
C LYS A 257 1.16 16.97 -2.73
N PRO A 258 1.76 15.96 -2.06
CA PRO A 258 1.02 14.82 -1.57
C PRO A 258 0.10 15.21 -0.40
N SER A 259 -1.04 14.53 -0.31
CA SER A 259 -1.89 14.54 0.88
C SER A 259 -1.17 13.84 2.05
N LYS A 260 -1.51 14.22 3.28
CA LYS A 260 -0.95 13.61 4.52
C LYS A 260 -2.04 13.08 5.45
N LEU A 261 -3.19 12.73 4.87
CA LEU A 261 -4.33 12.21 5.64
C LEU A 261 -3.92 10.92 6.37
N GLY A 262 -4.20 10.85 7.68
CA GLY A 262 -3.92 9.67 8.50
C GLY A 262 -2.47 9.56 9.00
N TRP A 263 -1.55 10.44 8.59
CA TRP A 263 -0.12 10.33 8.94
C TRP A 263 0.11 10.55 10.43
N THR A 264 -0.54 11.55 11.02
CA THR A 264 -0.38 11.87 12.45
C THR A 264 -0.98 10.77 13.32
N GLU A 265 -2.13 10.22 12.94
CA GLU A 265 -2.85 9.20 13.67
C GLU A 265 -2.09 7.87 13.69
N THR A 266 -1.55 7.46 12.54
CA THR A 266 -0.84 6.17 12.40
C THR A 266 0.66 6.28 12.69
N GLY A 267 1.22 7.48 12.72
CA GLY A 267 2.67 7.69 12.79
C GLY A 267 3.39 7.39 11.47
N TYR A 268 2.67 7.30 10.35
CA TYR A 268 3.27 7.04 9.05
C TYR A 268 4.28 8.12 8.65
N ALA A 269 5.52 7.70 8.45
CA ALA A 269 6.66 8.53 8.12
C ALA A 269 7.49 7.82 7.03
N PRO A 270 7.09 7.92 5.75
CA PRO A 270 7.79 7.29 4.63
C PRO A 270 9.18 7.89 4.48
N SER A 271 10.14 7.06 4.08
CA SER A 271 11.57 7.43 4.03
C SER A 271 12.26 7.07 2.73
N ARG A 272 11.57 6.38 1.82
CA ARG A 272 12.13 5.90 0.55
C ARG A 272 11.70 6.85 -0.55
N ASP A 273 12.23 8.07 -0.44
CA ASP A 273 11.86 9.24 -1.24
C ASP A 273 12.85 9.50 -2.39
N PHE A 274 12.61 10.55 -3.18
CA PHE A 274 13.46 10.89 -4.33
C PHE A 274 14.91 11.19 -3.92
N GLY A 275 15.11 11.83 -2.77
CA GLY A 275 16.45 12.10 -2.22
C GLY A 275 17.17 10.82 -1.79
N ALA A 276 16.47 9.90 -1.14
CA ALA A 276 17.00 8.59 -0.78
C ALA A 276 17.40 7.78 -2.02
N TRP A 277 16.58 7.83 -3.08
CA TRP A 277 16.90 7.22 -4.37
C TRP A 277 18.13 7.86 -5.04
N ILE A 278 18.25 9.20 -5.04
CA ILE A 278 19.45 9.90 -5.55
C ILE A 278 20.72 9.38 -4.86
N ASN A 279 20.68 9.28 -3.53
CA ASN A 279 21.82 8.78 -2.74
C ASN A 279 22.19 7.33 -3.13
N GLN A 280 21.21 6.51 -3.45
CA GLN A 280 21.42 5.13 -3.87
C GLN A 280 21.99 5.03 -5.29
N VAL A 281 21.38 5.73 -6.26
CA VAL A 281 21.74 5.59 -7.68
C VAL A 281 23.07 6.25 -8.03
N THR A 282 23.47 7.29 -7.30
CA THR A 282 24.72 8.03 -7.54
C THR A 282 25.96 7.13 -7.43
N GLY A 283 25.92 6.12 -6.56
CA GLY A 283 27.03 5.18 -6.35
C GLY A 283 27.07 3.98 -7.30
N LEU A 284 26.12 3.85 -8.24
CA LEU A 284 25.96 2.68 -9.09
C LEU A 284 26.42 2.95 -10.52
N SER A 285 27.05 1.95 -11.17
CA SER A 285 27.28 1.95 -12.62
C SER A 285 25.98 1.77 -13.41
N ASP A 286 26.00 2.04 -14.72
CA ASP A 286 24.82 1.85 -15.57
C ASP A 286 24.38 0.36 -15.58
N ASP A 287 25.33 -0.58 -15.69
CA ASP A 287 25.04 -2.03 -15.59
C ASP A 287 24.35 -2.39 -14.26
N GLN A 288 24.77 -1.78 -13.14
CA GLN A 288 24.17 -2.02 -11.83
C GLN A 288 22.76 -1.43 -11.70
N VAL A 289 22.48 -0.34 -12.42
CA VAL A 289 21.16 0.29 -12.51
C VAL A 289 20.25 -0.56 -13.39
N GLU A 290 20.73 -1.01 -14.56
CA GLU A 290 19.98 -1.87 -15.49
C GLU A 290 19.69 -3.26 -14.90
N ALA A 291 20.56 -3.77 -14.04
CA ALA A 291 20.35 -5.04 -13.34
C ALA A 291 19.28 -4.98 -12.23
N ARG A 292 18.75 -3.79 -11.90
CA ARG A 292 17.69 -3.66 -10.89
C ARG A 292 16.38 -4.21 -11.44
N THR A 293 15.74 -5.09 -10.68
CA THR A 293 14.43 -5.65 -11.02
C THR A 293 13.37 -5.14 -10.06
N SER A 294 12.17 -4.97 -10.60
CA SER A 294 11.00 -4.60 -9.82
C SER A 294 10.68 -5.68 -8.79
N ASP A 295 10.48 -5.28 -7.53
CA ASP A 295 10.07 -6.17 -6.44
C ASP A 295 8.59 -6.61 -6.54
N TYR A 296 7.99 -6.49 -7.73
CA TYR A 296 6.58 -6.73 -8.01
C TYR A 296 6.31 -8.13 -8.58
#